data_AF-A0A512UMN1-F1
#
_entry.id   AF-A0A512UMN1-F1
#
_cell.length_a   1.000
_cell.length_b   1.000
_cell.length_c   1.000
_cell.angle_alpha   90.00
_cell.angle_beta   90.00
_cell.angle_gamma   90.00
#
_symmetry.space_group_name_H-M   'P 1'
#
loop_
_entity.id
_entity.type
_entity.pdbx_description
1 polymer ?
#
loop_
_entity_poly.entity_id
_entity_poly.type
_entity_poly.pdbx_seq_one_letter_code
_entity_poly.pdbx_strand_id
1 'polypeptide(L)'
;MSRRNNARKEIKRLSLEDSEESSYGQIFSVSGPVVVAENMIGCAMYELVKVGHANLVGEVIRINADKATIQVYEETAGVSVGDPVLRTGKPLSVELGPGLMENIYDGIQRPLKAIRESSQSIYIPRGIDVPCLNREISYDFNPASLKVGDHITGGDIFGSIYENSLLDDHKILLPPRARGTITSIAEKGSYQIEDTVLEVEFEGKKHSYSMMHTWPVRVPRPVAERLTADYPLLTGQRVLDSLFPCVQGGTTCIPGAFGCGKTVISQALSKFSNSDIITYVGCFAKGTEVFMADGSEQTIESIKVGDQVLGKDGQPRLVVALPRGHDQMYEVSQKTSVDADDSKVKYTCNSSHELVVVTPQTVKTTHDVIEGKPQTSVVYFDLVEQTTQDGRTIRMVNECTKSFQNGSQDSDALSAAFVKTLPSDNFNWTIEARDVALMNPHVREATVQLINPVLVERPTLAPLVAKHGGDAELVNEMAYLLGMWVGDGYTDASCFSVDSNDTEIFARLKEYGEKLGLTVDSAQYHKRPQKNALAPMSPPAENSVDSSEGYFSIPVSPVEPMSPRSPSED
;
A
#
# COMPACT_ATOMS: atom_id res chain seq x y z
N MET A 1 8.40 -11.58 53.32
CA MET A 1 9.79 -12.01 53.07
C MET A 1 9.92 -13.15 52.06
N SER A 2 8.92 -14.03 51.86
CA SER A 2 9.02 -15.17 50.92
C SER A 2 8.98 -14.79 49.42
N ARG A 3 8.20 -13.76 49.01
CA ARG A 3 8.14 -13.31 47.59
C ARG A 3 9.41 -12.62 47.08
N ARG A 4 10.10 -11.86 47.94
CA ARG A 4 11.35 -11.15 47.58
C ARG A 4 12.54 -12.10 47.38
N ASN A 5 12.53 -13.25 48.06
CA ASN A 5 13.53 -14.31 47.88
C ASN A 5 13.27 -15.17 46.63
N ASN A 6 12.02 -15.32 46.18
CA ASN A 6 11.71 -15.98 44.92
C ASN A 6 12.09 -15.12 43.70
N ALA A 7 11.88 -13.80 43.73
CA ALA A 7 12.34 -12.90 42.68
C ALA A 7 13.88 -12.96 42.50
N ARG A 8 14.64 -13.02 43.61
CA ARG A 8 16.11 -13.24 43.57
C ARG A 8 16.52 -14.61 43.03
N LYS A 9 15.70 -15.64 43.18
CA LYS A 9 15.95 -16.98 42.62
C LYS A 9 15.63 -17.07 41.13
N GLU A 10 14.64 -16.32 40.64
CA GLU A 10 14.33 -16.24 39.20
C GLU A 10 15.26 -15.30 38.44
N ILE A 11 15.79 -14.26 39.09
CA ILE A 11 16.91 -13.47 38.56
C ILE A 11 18.09 -14.41 38.21
N LYS A 12 18.32 -15.46 39.01
CA LYS A 12 19.36 -16.48 38.77
C LYS A 12 19.15 -17.43 37.57
N ARG A 13 18.01 -17.34 36.86
CA ARG A 13 17.75 -18.10 35.62
C ARG A 13 18.11 -17.34 34.34
N LEU A 14 18.42 -16.05 34.46
CA LEU A 14 19.10 -15.31 33.41
C LEU A 14 20.55 -15.80 33.34
N SER A 15 21.09 -15.87 32.13
CA SER A 15 22.53 -16.05 31.87
C SER A 15 23.30 -14.82 32.41
N LEU A 16 23.37 -14.70 33.73
CA LEU A 16 23.94 -13.59 34.50
C LEU A 16 25.46 -13.65 34.61
N GLU A 17 26.12 -14.56 33.91
CA GLU A 17 27.56 -14.76 34.11
C GLU A 17 28.42 -13.70 33.40
N ASP A 18 27.89 -12.96 32.41
CA ASP A 18 28.73 -12.15 31.50
C ASP A 18 28.40 -10.66 31.35
N SER A 19 27.39 -10.09 32.05
CA SER A 19 27.04 -8.66 31.87
C SER A 19 26.96 -7.89 33.20
N GLU A 20 27.61 -6.72 33.23
CA GLU A 20 27.71 -5.87 34.42
C GLU A 20 26.32 -5.39 34.90
N GLU A 21 26.10 -5.35 36.23
CA GLU A 21 24.87 -4.83 36.86
C GLU A 21 24.50 -3.41 36.38
N SER A 22 25.50 -2.61 35.94
CA SER A 22 25.34 -1.29 35.35
C SER A 22 24.50 -1.28 34.06
N SER A 23 24.38 -2.42 33.38
CA SER A 23 23.73 -2.54 32.06
C SER A 23 22.21 -2.67 32.12
N TYR A 24 21.64 -2.86 33.32
CA TYR A 24 20.22 -3.15 33.52
C TYR A 24 19.41 -1.92 33.94
N GLY A 25 18.31 -1.69 33.22
CA GLY A 25 17.20 -0.87 33.68
C GLY A 25 16.07 -1.70 34.28
N GLN A 26 15.02 -1.02 34.75
CA GLN A 26 13.82 -1.65 35.30
C GLN A 26 12.57 -1.02 34.69
N ILE A 27 11.55 -1.82 34.43
CA ILE A 27 10.29 -1.32 33.88
C ILE A 27 9.57 -0.46 34.91
N PHE A 28 9.32 0.80 34.55
CA PHE A 28 8.55 1.75 35.35
C PHE A 28 7.06 1.72 35.00
N SER A 29 6.71 1.63 33.72
CA SER A 29 5.31 1.57 33.27
C SER A 29 5.16 0.84 31.93
N VAL A 30 4.01 0.19 31.72
CA VAL A 30 3.66 -0.49 30.46
C VAL A 30 2.32 0.05 29.96
N SER A 31 2.24 0.47 28.70
CA SER A 31 1.02 0.95 28.05
C SER A 31 0.96 0.40 26.62
N GLY A 32 0.21 -0.69 26.44
CA GLY A 32 0.18 -1.42 25.17
C GLY A 32 1.58 -1.86 24.73
N PRO A 33 2.02 -1.57 23.50
CA PRO A 33 3.34 -1.95 23.00
C PRO A 33 4.47 -1.01 23.50
N VAL A 34 4.12 0.08 24.19
CA VAL A 34 5.08 1.06 24.71
C VAL A 34 5.41 0.75 26.16
N VAL A 35 6.69 0.55 26.44
CA VAL A 35 7.24 0.31 27.78
C VAL A 35 8.14 1.47 28.17
N VAL A 36 8.01 1.97 29.39
CA VAL A 36 8.94 2.96 29.95
C VAL A 36 9.78 2.27 31.00
N ALA A 37 11.10 2.33 30.85
CA ALA A 37 12.07 1.80 31.81
C ALA A 37 12.85 2.93 32.48
N GLU A 38 13.11 2.80 33.78
CA GLU A 38 13.98 3.67 34.57
C GLU A 38 15.35 3.01 34.81
N ASN A 39 16.31 3.78 35.31
CA ASN A 39 17.73 3.39 35.42
C ASN A 39 18.37 3.04 34.07
N MET A 40 17.94 3.71 33.00
CA MET A 40 18.43 3.48 31.63
C MET A 40 19.58 4.44 31.24
N ILE A 41 20.34 4.94 32.20
CA ILE A 41 21.41 5.92 31.95
C ILE A 41 22.50 5.30 31.07
N GLY A 42 22.80 5.96 29.95
CA GLY A 42 23.75 5.50 28.95
C GLY A 42 23.15 4.62 27.86
N CYS A 43 21.81 4.45 27.81
CA CYS A 43 21.18 3.95 26.60
C CYS A 43 21.28 4.99 25.48
N ALA A 44 21.36 4.52 24.24
CA ALA A 44 21.32 5.33 23.05
C ALA A 44 19.93 5.31 22.40
N MET A 45 19.64 6.35 21.63
CA MET A 45 18.40 6.40 20.85
C MET A 45 18.48 5.41 19.67
N TYR A 46 17.39 4.70 19.38
CA TYR A 46 17.33 3.55 18.48
C TYR A 46 18.15 2.32 18.91
N GLU A 47 18.59 2.27 20.16
CA GLU A 47 19.26 1.09 20.70
C GLU A 47 18.27 -0.05 20.90
N LEU A 48 18.70 -1.27 20.56
CA LEU A 48 17.93 -2.48 20.80
C LEU A 48 18.09 -2.89 22.28
N VAL A 49 16.98 -3.29 22.89
CA VAL A 49 16.91 -3.69 24.29
C VAL A 49 16.12 -4.98 24.43
N LYS A 50 16.45 -5.79 25.44
CA LYS A 50 15.68 -6.99 25.81
C LYS A 50 14.84 -6.66 27.05
N VAL A 51 13.52 -6.70 26.90
CA VAL A 51 12.53 -6.24 27.88
C VAL A 51 11.87 -7.42 28.58
N GLY A 52 11.82 -7.36 29.91
CA GLY A 52 11.12 -8.35 30.71
C GLY A 52 11.91 -9.63 30.95
N HIS A 53 11.36 -10.52 31.77
CA HIS A 53 11.97 -11.84 32.02
C HIS A 53 12.01 -12.75 30.79
N ALA A 54 11.11 -12.50 29.83
CA ALA A 54 11.09 -13.21 28.56
C ALA A 54 12.09 -12.64 27.53
N ASN A 55 12.85 -11.58 27.86
CA ASN A 55 13.82 -10.98 26.94
C ASN A 55 13.20 -10.53 25.59
N LEU A 56 12.01 -9.92 25.64
CA LEU A 56 11.30 -9.44 24.45
C LEU A 56 12.12 -8.36 23.74
N VAL A 57 12.22 -8.43 22.42
CA VAL A 57 12.98 -7.45 21.65
C VAL A 57 12.21 -6.12 21.59
N GLY A 58 12.88 -5.03 21.94
CA GLY A 58 12.37 -3.68 21.81
C GLY A 58 13.43 -2.68 21.36
N GLU A 59 12.99 -1.49 20.97
CA GLU A 59 13.84 -0.39 20.50
C GLU A 59 13.57 0.87 21.34
N VAL A 60 14.63 1.54 21.80
CA VAL A 60 14.52 2.82 22.51
C VAL A 60 14.14 3.92 21.53
N ILE A 61 12.96 4.54 21.73
CA ILE A 61 12.44 5.60 20.84
C ILE A 61 12.54 7.01 21.45
N ARG A 62 12.63 7.11 22.78
CA ARG A 62 12.77 8.40 23.48
C ARG A 62 13.54 8.20 24.77
N ILE A 63 14.38 9.18 25.11
CA ILE A 63 15.15 9.21 26.36
C ILE A 63 14.79 10.51 27.09
N ASN A 64 14.44 10.40 28.36
CA ASN A 64 14.15 11.52 29.24
C ASN A 64 14.86 11.30 30.58
N ALA A 65 15.99 11.99 30.78
CA ALA A 65 16.87 11.83 31.92
C ALA A 65 17.27 10.36 32.16
N ASP A 66 16.80 9.76 33.25
CA ASP A 66 17.06 8.37 33.64
C ASP A 66 16.03 7.36 33.08
N LYS A 67 14.98 7.86 32.40
CA LYS A 67 13.91 7.04 31.82
C LYS A 67 14.05 6.93 30.31
N ALA A 68 13.84 5.73 29.78
CA ALA A 68 13.76 5.46 28.35
C ALA A 68 12.38 4.91 27.99
N THR A 69 11.76 5.47 26.94
CA THR A 69 10.58 4.93 26.30
C THR A 69 11.02 3.96 25.20
N ILE A 70 10.49 2.74 25.27
CA ILE A 70 10.86 1.59 24.47
C ILE A 70 9.62 1.11 23.73
N GLN A 71 9.74 0.95 22.42
CA GLN A 71 8.74 0.26 21.61
C GLN A 71 9.11 -1.22 21.57
N VAL A 72 8.25 -2.08 22.12
CA VAL A 72 8.46 -3.54 22.05
C VAL A 72 7.89 -4.05 20.72
N TYR A 73 8.65 -4.87 20.00
CA TYR A 73 8.24 -5.44 18.71
C TYR A 73 7.41 -6.73 18.85
N GLU A 74 7.28 -7.22 20.08
CA GLU A 74 6.50 -8.39 20.45
C GLU A 74 5.36 -8.03 21.42
N GLU A 75 4.48 -8.99 21.66
CA GLU A 75 3.35 -8.86 22.59
C GLU A 75 3.82 -8.64 24.03
N THR A 76 3.43 -7.52 24.64
CA THR A 76 3.83 -7.11 26.00
C THR A 76 2.98 -7.73 27.12
N ALA A 77 2.01 -8.60 26.80
CA ALA A 77 1.15 -9.22 27.79
C ALA A 77 1.96 -10.00 28.85
N GLY A 78 1.74 -9.74 30.13
CA GLY A 78 2.46 -10.42 31.21
C GLY A 78 3.83 -9.80 31.57
N VAL A 79 4.26 -8.75 30.88
CA VAL A 79 5.35 -7.89 31.34
C VAL A 79 4.84 -7.04 32.52
N SER A 80 5.61 -7.00 33.60
CA SER A 80 5.23 -6.33 34.86
C SER A 80 6.17 -5.20 35.23
N VAL A 81 5.68 -4.26 36.03
CA VAL A 81 6.50 -3.19 36.62
C VAL A 81 7.57 -3.82 37.52
N GLY A 82 8.82 -3.40 37.33
CA GLY A 82 9.99 -3.92 38.03
C GLY A 82 10.73 -5.04 37.28
N ASP A 83 10.21 -5.54 36.16
CA ASP A 83 10.95 -6.50 35.34
C ASP A 83 12.23 -5.86 34.76
N PRO A 84 13.30 -6.64 34.54
CA PRO A 84 14.57 -6.10 34.04
C PRO A 84 14.47 -5.69 32.56
N VAL A 85 15.26 -4.68 32.19
CA VAL A 85 15.51 -4.29 30.80
C VAL A 85 17.01 -4.31 30.54
N LEU A 86 17.46 -5.19 29.65
CA LEU A 86 18.86 -5.32 29.27
C LEU A 86 19.16 -4.48 28.03
N ARG A 87 20.23 -3.68 28.11
CA ARG A 87 20.76 -2.87 27.02
C ARG A 87 21.73 -3.66 26.16
N THR A 88 21.61 -3.58 24.83
CA THR A 88 22.53 -4.29 23.93
C THR A 88 23.71 -3.42 23.46
N GLY A 89 23.62 -2.10 23.65
CA GLY A 89 24.60 -1.11 23.17
C GLY A 89 24.67 -0.97 21.65
N LYS A 90 23.79 -1.65 20.91
CA LYS A 90 23.79 -1.69 19.45
C LYS A 90 22.39 -1.34 18.92
N PRO A 91 22.31 -0.62 17.79
CA PRO A 91 21.03 -0.40 17.12
C PRO A 91 20.51 -1.71 16.51
N LEU A 92 19.23 -1.72 16.12
CA LEU A 92 18.66 -2.82 15.33
C LEU A 92 19.55 -3.10 14.11
N SER A 93 20.13 -4.29 14.08
CA SER A 93 21.11 -4.71 13.09
C SER A 93 20.75 -6.09 12.59
N VAL A 94 21.09 -6.34 11.32
CA VAL A 94 20.89 -7.62 10.66
C VAL A 94 22.22 -8.30 10.43
N GLU A 95 22.23 -9.62 10.48
CA GLU A 95 23.37 -10.45 10.09
C GLU A 95 23.39 -10.62 8.57
N LEU A 96 24.54 -10.33 7.96
CA LEU A 96 24.78 -10.45 6.54
C LEU A 96 25.89 -11.47 6.30
N GLY A 97 25.59 -12.48 5.52
CA GLY A 97 26.55 -13.53 5.17
C GLY A 97 25.91 -14.71 4.47
N PRO A 98 26.66 -15.80 4.32
CA PRO A 98 26.17 -17.10 3.83
C PRO A 98 24.94 -17.61 4.58
N GLY A 99 24.00 -18.22 3.86
CA GLY A 99 22.80 -18.80 4.44
C GLY A 99 21.63 -17.83 4.56
N LEU A 100 21.71 -16.65 3.92
CA LEU A 100 20.55 -15.77 3.78
C LEU A 100 19.59 -16.28 2.69
N MET A 101 20.14 -16.93 1.66
CA MET A 101 19.34 -17.46 0.56
C MET A 101 18.50 -18.65 1.05
N GLU A 102 17.35 -18.86 0.42
CA GLU A 102 16.38 -19.94 0.72
C GLU A 102 15.70 -19.87 2.10
N ASN A 103 16.05 -18.89 2.93
CA ASN A 103 15.43 -18.69 4.24
C ASN A 103 14.27 -17.70 4.22
N ILE A 104 13.29 -17.96 5.09
CA ILE A 104 12.14 -17.08 5.33
C ILE A 104 12.31 -16.49 6.72
N TYR A 105 12.38 -15.16 6.77
CA TYR A 105 12.60 -14.38 7.99
C TYR A 105 11.33 -13.68 8.45
N ASP A 106 11.22 -13.47 9.76
CA ASP A 106 10.25 -12.54 10.34
C ASP A 106 10.73 -11.08 10.26
N GLY A 107 9.95 -10.15 10.82
CA GLY A 107 10.25 -8.71 10.79
C GLY A 107 11.53 -8.28 11.53
N ILE A 108 12.14 -9.16 12.33
CA ILE A 108 13.39 -8.90 13.06
C ILE A 108 14.50 -9.89 12.69
N GLN A 109 14.41 -10.50 11.50
CA GLN A 109 15.40 -11.42 10.92
C GLN A 109 15.57 -12.77 11.64
N ARG A 110 14.53 -13.29 12.30
CA ARG A 110 14.56 -14.68 12.83
C ARG A 110 14.02 -15.67 11.80
N PRO A 111 14.74 -16.77 11.52
CA PRO A 111 14.32 -17.75 10.52
C PRO A 111 13.13 -18.58 11.02
N LEU A 112 11.99 -18.49 10.33
CA LEU A 112 10.74 -19.15 10.75
C LEU A 112 10.86 -20.67 10.85
N LYS A 113 11.67 -21.27 9.97
CA LYS A 113 11.94 -22.72 9.98
C LYS A 113 12.66 -23.14 11.27
N ALA A 114 13.71 -22.42 11.66
CA ALA A 114 14.47 -22.73 12.87
C ALA A 114 13.66 -22.45 14.14
N ILE A 115 12.81 -21.42 14.16
CA ILE A 115 11.85 -21.18 15.25
C ILE A 115 10.95 -22.40 15.44
N ARG A 116 10.38 -22.92 14.35
CA ARG A 116 9.50 -24.09 14.40
C ARG A 116 10.22 -25.34 14.91
N GLU A 117 11.44 -25.58 14.44
CA GLU A 117 12.27 -26.71 14.87
C GLU A 117 12.72 -26.60 16.33
N SER A 118 13.06 -25.39 16.80
CA SER A 118 13.44 -25.15 18.20
C SER A 118 12.26 -25.26 19.16
N SER A 119 11.14 -24.62 18.83
CA SER A 119 9.96 -24.59 19.69
C SER A 119 9.09 -25.86 19.63
N GLN A 120 9.28 -26.68 18.59
CA GLN A 120 8.43 -27.86 18.28
C GLN A 120 6.93 -27.50 18.30
N SER A 121 6.60 -26.28 17.91
CA SER A 121 5.26 -25.71 17.96
C SER A 121 4.91 -25.03 16.64
N ILE A 122 3.62 -24.90 16.38
CA ILE A 122 3.08 -24.10 15.28
C ILE A 122 3.03 -22.60 15.60
N TYR A 123 3.12 -22.25 16.89
CA TYR A 123 3.09 -20.87 17.38
C TYR A 123 4.52 -20.37 17.61
N ILE A 124 4.76 -19.09 17.31
CA ILE A 124 6.02 -18.41 17.63
C ILE A 124 6.00 -18.07 19.13
N PRO A 125 6.85 -18.67 19.97
CA PRO A 125 6.93 -18.32 21.38
C PRO A 125 7.47 -16.89 21.55
N ARG A 126 6.98 -16.20 22.56
CA ARG A 126 7.47 -14.86 22.90
C ARG A 126 8.87 -14.94 23.49
N GLY A 127 9.72 -13.99 23.09
CA GLY A 127 11.09 -13.92 23.56
C GLY A 127 11.98 -15.04 23.04
N ILE A 128 11.55 -15.75 21.99
CA ILE A 128 12.40 -16.76 21.37
C ILE A 128 13.57 -16.07 20.66
N ASP A 129 14.77 -16.48 21.03
CA ASP A 129 16.03 -15.99 20.49
C ASP A 129 16.68 -17.13 19.71
N VAL A 130 16.67 -17.00 18.38
CA VAL A 130 17.24 -17.98 17.44
C VAL A 130 18.22 -17.23 16.53
N PRO A 131 19.43 -17.77 16.28
CA PRO A 131 20.39 -17.16 15.36
C PRO A 131 19.77 -16.87 13.98
N CYS A 132 20.14 -15.73 13.39
CA CYS A 132 19.65 -15.32 12.07
C CYS A 132 20.19 -16.25 10.97
N LEU A 133 21.46 -16.62 11.09
CA LEU A 133 22.14 -17.56 10.20
C LEU A 133 22.44 -18.86 10.95
N ASN A 134 22.39 -19.98 10.24
CA ASN A 134 22.67 -21.29 10.84
C ASN A 134 24.17 -21.46 11.11
N ARG A 135 24.55 -21.61 12.38
CA ARG A 135 25.94 -21.75 12.84
C ARG A 135 26.56 -23.11 12.56
N GLU A 136 25.73 -24.14 12.36
CA GLU A 136 26.18 -25.53 12.24
C GLU A 136 26.59 -25.89 10.81
N ILE A 137 26.12 -25.13 9.81
CA ILE A 137 26.39 -25.39 8.40
C ILE A 137 27.81 -24.93 8.06
N SER A 138 28.58 -25.84 7.45
CA SER A 138 29.89 -25.55 6.90
C SER A 138 29.79 -25.21 5.41
N TYR A 139 30.51 -24.18 4.99
CA TYR A 139 30.60 -23.70 3.62
C TYR A 139 32.02 -23.87 3.08
N ASP A 140 32.13 -24.21 1.81
CA ASP A 140 33.41 -24.34 1.13
C ASP A 140 33.93 -22.96 0.72
N PHE A 141 34.88 -22.45 1.51
CA PHE A 141 35.52 -21.16 1.32
C PHE A 141 36.64 -21.24 0.27
N ASN A 142 36.57 -20.34 -0.71
CA ASN A 142 37.61 -20.11 -1.71
C ASN A 142 38.22 -18.73 -1.48
N PRO A 143 39.48 -18.61 -1.01
CA PRO A 143 40.13 -17.32 -0.84
C PRO A 143 40.31 -16.61 -2.18
N ALA A 144 40.18 -15.28 -2.18
CA ALA A 144 40.43 -14.44 -3.35
C ALA A 144 41.94 -14.35 -3.68
N SER A 145 42.31 -13.60 -4.71
CA SER A 145 43.71 -13.43 -5.15
C SER A 145 44.61 -12.63 -4.19
N LEU A 146 44.12 -12.31 -2.98
CA LEU A 146 44.83 -11.51 -1.98
C LEU A 146 45.85 -12.37 -1.22
N LYS A 147 47.00 -11.78 -0.88
CA LYS A 147 48.09 -12.42 -0.16
C LYS A 147 48.31 -11.78 1.21
N VAL A 148 48.96 -12.52 2.10
CA VAL A 148 49.44 -11.98 3.37
C VAL A 148 50.41 -10.82 3.09
N GLY A 149 50.14 -9.68 3.71
CA GLY A 149 50.87 -8.42 3.49
C GLY A 149 50.18 -7.43 2.56
N ASP A 150 49.11 -7.82 1.84
CA ASP A 150 48.36 -6.89 1.00
C ASP A 150 47.49 -5.94 1.85
N HIS A 151 47.26 -4.74 1.32
CA HIS A 151 46.35 -3.77 1.92
C HIS A 151 44.92 -4.03 1.46
N ILE A 152 43.98 -4.01 2.41
CA ILE A 152 42.56 -4.25 2.17
C ILE A 152 41.71 -3.16 2.83
N THR A 153 40.61 -2.78 2.19
CA THR A 153 39.63 -1.82 2.71
C THR A 153 38.21 -2.41 2.72
N GLY A 154 37.31 -1.76 3.47
CA GLY A 154 35.93 -2.18 3.58
C GLY A 154 35.23 -2.20 2.21
N GLY A 155 34.55 -3.31 1.91
CA GLY A 155 33.94 -3.57 0.60
C GLY A 155 34.81 -4.40 -0.35
N ASP A 156 36.08 -4.65 -0.03
CA ASP A 156 36.91 -5.54 -0.83
C ASP A 156 36.50 -7.01 -0.63
N ILE A 157 36.58 -7.79 -1.71
CA ILE A 157 36.27 -9.22 -1.71
C ILE A 157 37.53 -9.99 -1.30
N PHE A 158 37.47 -10.70 -0.18
CA PHE A 158 38.61 -11.50 0.30
C PHE A 158 38.40 -13.01 0.11
N GLY A 159 37.20 -13.43 -0.26
CA GLY A 159 36.92 -14.79 -0.69
C GLY A 159 35.52 -14.93 -1.22
N SER A 160 35.19 -16.14 -1.66
CA SER A 160 33.84 -16.50 -2.06
C SER A 160 33.49 -17.91 -1.61
N ILE A 161 32.19 -18.17 -1.53
CA ILE A 161 31.66 -19.47 -1.20
C ILE A 161 30.63 -19.89 -2.24
N TYR A 162 30.37 -21.19 -2.28
CA TYR A 162 29.19 -21.72 -2.96
C TYR A 162 28.01 -21.75 -1.98
N GLU A 163 26.95 -20.99 -2.25
CA GLU A 163 25.75 -20.99 -1.40
C GLU A 163 24.66 -21.90 -1.95
N ASN A 164 24.27 -21.74 -3.22
CA ASN A 164 23.30 -22.63 -3.87
C ASN A 164 23.49 -22.69 -5.39
N SER A 165 22.68 -23.50 -6.08
CA SER A 165 22.77 -23.66 -7.53
C SER A 165 22.45 -22.40 -8.35
N LEU A 166 21.82 -21.39 -7.74
CA LEU A 166 21.48 -20.12 -8.39
C LEU A 166 22.54 -19.04 -8.13
N LEU A 167 23.14 -19.06 -6.94
CA LEU A 167 24.24 -18.20 -6.50
C LEU A 167 25.43 -19.10 -6.15
N ASP A 168 26.18 -19.44 -7.19
CA ASP A 168 27.37 -20.28 -7.13
C ASP A 168 28.59 -19.54 -6.56
N ASP A 169 28.65 -18.22 -6.72
CA ASP A 169 29.73 -17.35 -6.24
C ASP A 169 29.20 -16.27 -5.28
N HIS A 170 28.93 -16.65 -4.03
CA HIS A 170 28.63 -15.67 -2.98
C HIS A 170 29.92 -15.06 -2.45
N LYS A 171 30.16 -13.80 -2.85
CA LYS A 171 31.34 -13.02 -2.50
C LYS A 171 31.30 -12.55 -1.04
N ILE A 172 32.34 -12.88 -0.28
CA ILE A 172 32.53 -12.43 1.10
C ILE A 172 33.32 -11.12 1.11
N LEU A 173 32.70 -10.09 1.66
CA LEU A 173 33.20 -8.72 1.66
C LEU A 173 33.74 -8.33 3.05
N LEU A 174 34.83 -7.57 3.07
CA LEU A 174 35.30 -6.97 4.33
C LEU A 174 34.26 -5.94 4.83
N PRO A 175 33.92 -5.90 6.13
CA PRO A 175 32.96 -4.94 6.66
C PRO A 175 33.35 -3.49 6.33
N PRO A 176 32.40 -2.60 5.99
CA PRO A 176 32.74 -1.30 5.40
C PRO A 176 33.60 -0.35 6.24
N ARG A 177 33.66 -0.53 7.56
CA ARG A 177 34.48 0.30 8.47
C ARG A 177 35.87 -0.28 8.74
N ALA A 178 36.14 -1.49 8.26
CA ALA A 178 37.41 -2.16 8.44
C ALA A 178 38.41 -1.75 7.36
N ARG A 179 39.68 -1.67 7.72
CA ARG A 179 40.81 -1.43 6.82
C ARG A 179 42.09 -1.92 7.48
N GLY A 180 43.11 -2.25 6.70
CA GLY A 180 44.44 -2.56 7.22
C GLY A 180 45.23 -3.48 6.31
N THR A 181 46.20 -4.18 6.88
CA THR A 181 47.08 -5.12 6.17
C THR A 181 46.77 -6.55 6.60
N ILE A 182 46.64 -7.46 5.64
CA ILE A 182 46.30 -8.86 5.90
C ILE A 182 47.46 -9.54 6.63
N THR A 183 47.21 -10.07 7.83
CA THR A 183 48.19 -10.86 8.60
C THR A 183 48.02 -12.35 8.39
N SER A 184 46.78 -12.80 8.20
CA SER A 184 46.44 -14.20 7.96
C SER A 184 45.16 -14.29 7.12
N ILE A 185 45.12 -15.25 6.21
CA ILE A 185 43.94 -15.59 5.41
C ILE A 185 43.77 -17.10 5.44
N ALA A 186 42.55 -17.57 5.65
CA ALA A 186 42.24 -18.99 5.69
C ALA A 186 42.48 -19.65 4.32
N GLU A 187 43.03 -20.86 4.34
CA GLU A 187 43.21 -21.66 3.13
C GLU A 187 41.87 -22.18 2.60
N LYS A 188 41.85 -22.61 1.34
CA LYS A 188 40.65 -23.23 0.75
C LYS A 188 40.22 -24.46 1.55
N GLY A 189 38.98 -24.46 2.03
CA GLY A 189 38.47 -25.52 2.90
C GLY A 189 37.02 -25.29 3.32
N SER A 190 36.50 -26.19 4.14
CA SER A 190 35.14 -26.08 4.69
C SER A 190 35.20 -25.43 6.07
N TYR A 191 34.45 -24.34 6.25
CA TYR A 191 34.43 -23.54 7.49
C TYR A 191 33.00 -23.19 7.88
N GLN A 192 32.76 -23.02 9.17
CA GLN A 192 31.50 -22.49 9.67
C GLN A 192 31.44 -20.97 9.55
N ILE A 193 30.24 -20.40 9.58
CA ILE A 193 30.01 -18.96 9.39
C ILE A 193 30.76 -18.10 10.44
N GLU A 194 30.94 -18.61 11.66
CA GLU A 194 31.62 -17.91 12.76
C GLU A 194 33.15 -18.10 12.78
N ASP A 195 33.67 -19.05 12.00
CA ASP A 195 35.10 -19.31 11.95
C ASP A 195 35.85 -18.07 11.44
N THR A 196 37.01 -17.81 12.04
CA THR A 196 37.84 -16.68 11.63
C THR A 196 38.54 -17.02 10.32
N VAL A 197 38.15 -16.34 9.25
CA VAL A 197 38.67 -16.55 7.89
C VAL A 197 39.71 -15.51 7.47
N LEU A 198 39.73 -14.34 8.15
CA LEU A 198 40.63 -13.25 7.84
C LEU A 198 41.09 -12.53 9.10
N GLU A 199 42.40 -12.28 9.22
CA GLU A 199 42.96 -11.39 10.22
C GLU A 199 43.63 -10.19 9.54
N VAL A 200 43.31 -9.00 10.03
CA VAL A 200 43.84 -7.73 9.51
C VAL A 200 44.46 -6.94 10.66
N GLU A 201 45.64 -6.38 10.43
CA GLU A 201 46.31 -5.46 11.34
C GLU A 201 46.10 -4.01 10.90
N PHE A 202 45.67 -3.18 11.85
CA PHE A 202 45.53 -1.73 11.68
C PHE A 202 46.01 -1.01 12.94
N GLU A 203 46.92 -0.05 12.78
CA GLU A 203 47.48 0.74 13.90
C GLU A 203 48.02 -0.13 15.07
N GLY A 204 48.62 -1.28 14.75
CA GLY A 204 49.19 -2.22 15.73
C GLY A 204 48.16 -3.07 16.48
N LYS A 205 46.88 -3.02 16.10
CA LYS A 205 45.82 -3.89 16.62
C LYS A 205 45.39 -4.90 15.55
N LYS A 206 45.29 -6.16 15.95
CA LYS A 206 44.77 -7.24 15.11
C LYS A 206 43.26 -7.36 15.27
N HIS A 207 42.56 -7.41 14.15
CA HIS A 207 41.13 -7.62 14.06
C HIS A 207 40.84 -8.90 13.28
N SER A 208 40.03 -9.78 13.86
CA SER A 208 39.55 -11.00 13.23
C SER A 208 38.20 -10.76 12.55
N TYR A 209 38.01 -11.37 11.39
CA TYR A 209 36.77 -11.32 10.61
C TYR A 209 36.34 -12.74 10.23
N SER A 210 35.05 -13.00 10.36
CA SER A 210 34.41 -14.24 9.92
C SER A 210 33.71 -14.03 8.57
N MET A 211 33.00 -15.06 8.08
CA MET A 211 32.25 -14.98 6.82
C MET A 211 30.96 -14.15 6.94
N MET A 212 30.54 -13.80 8.16
CA MET A 212 29.40 -12.92 8.39
C MET A 212 29.83 -11.59 9.02
N HIS A 213 28.96 -10.60 8.88
CA HIS A 213 29.06 -9.36 9.65
C HIS A 213 27.67 -8.82 9.98
N THR A 214 27.61 -7.96 10.99
CA THR A 214 26.37 -7.28 11.38
C THR A 214 26.32 -5.89 10.77
N TRP A 215 25.14 -5.47 10.32
CA TRP A 215 24.93 -4.14 9.75
C TRP A 215 23.63 -3.49 10.25
N PRO A 216 23.66 -2.22 10.70
CA PRO A 216 22.47 -1.52 11.18
C PRO A 216 21.46 -1.28 10.07
N VAL A 217 20.19 -1.63 10.29
CA VAL A 217 19.13 -1.58 9.26
C VAL A 217 18.78 -0.16 8.82
N ARG A 218 18.98 0.82 9.72
CA ARG A 218 18.67 2.24 9.46
C ARG A 218 19.77 2.98 8.71
N VAL A 219 20.93 2.34 8.49
CA VAL A 219 22.04 2.95 7.76
C VAL A 219 22.20 2.21 6.44
N PRO A 220 22.01 2.87 5.29
CA PRO A 220 22.25 2.23 4.01
C PRO A 220 23.73 1.81 3.91
N ARG A 221 24.01 0.69 3.24
CA ARG A 221 25.39 0.27 3.02
C ARG A 221 26.14 1.31 2.18
N PRO A 222 27.39 1.64 2.52
CA PRO A 222 28.17 2.63 1.77
C PRO A 222 28.52 2.09 0.38
N VAL A 223 28.65 3.02 -0.55
CA VAL A 223 29.01 2.78 -1.96
C VAL A 223 30.13 3.74 -2.36
N ALA A 224 30.95 3.35 -3.33
CA ALA A 224 32.04 4.21 -3.83
C ALA A 224 31.48 5.45 -4.56
N GLU A 225 30.55 5.22 -5.49
CA GLU A 225 29.87 6.28 -6.23
C GLU A 225 28.45 5.84 -6.62
N ARG A 226 27.60 6.80 -6.98
CA ARG A 226 26.25 6.53 -7.50
C ARG A 226 26.26 6.72 -9.00
N LEU A 227 25.99 5.64 -9.73
CA LEU A 227 25.87 5.65 -11.19
C LEU A 227 24.41 5.90 -11.60
N THR A 228 24.22 6.48 -12.78
CA THR A 228 22.91 6.60 -13.41
C THR A 228 22.52 5.26 -14.05
N ALA A 229 21.31 4.80 -13.80
CA ALA A 229 20.80 3.55 -14.39
C ALA A 229 20.51 3.70 -15.88
N ASP A 230 21.22 2.95 -16.71
CA ASP A 230 21.11 2.92 -18.18
C ASP A 230 20.65 1.55 -18.72
N TYR A 231 20.56 0.53 -17.87
CA TYR A 231 20.14 -0.82 -18.24
C TYR A 231 18.67 -1.10 -17.87
N PRO A 232 17.84 -1.60 -18.80
CA PRO A 232 16.42 -1.85 -18.55
C PRO A 232 16.17 -3.06 -17.63
N LEU A 233 15.20 -2.93 -16.75
CA LEU A 233 14.61 -4.04 -16.00
C LEU A 233 13.51 -4.66 -16.86
N LEU A 234 13.82 -5.78 -17.49
CA LEU A 234 12.84 -6.53 -18.28
C LEU A 234 11.89 -7.23 -17.33
N THR A 235 10.60 -6.93 -17.41
CA THR A 235 9.57 -7.54 -16.56
C THR A 235 8.95 -8.79 -17.18
N GLY A 236 9.10 -8.96 -18.51
CA GLY A 236 8.46 -10.01 -19.30
C GLY A 236 7.01 -9.68 -19.67
N GLN A 237 6.49 -8.52 -19.24
CA GLN A 237 5.15 -8.06 -19.58
C GLN A 237 5.23 -6.99 -20.66
N ARG A 238 4.63 -7.25 -21.82
CA ARG A 238 4.67 -6.32 -22.98
C ARG A 238 4.24 -4.90 -22.61
N VAL A 239 3.19 -4.74 -21.82
CA VAL A 239 2.68 -3.42 -21.42
C VAL A 239 3.67 -2.65 -20.54
N LEU A 240 4.33 -3.33 -19.60
CA LEU A 240 5.32 -2.71 -18.72
C LEU A 240 6.61 -2.42 -19.48
N ASP A 241 7.08 -3.36 -20.29
CA ASP A 241 8.36 -3.23 -21.00
C ASP A 241 8.30 -2.22 -22.17
N SER A 242 7.10 -1.92 -22.69
CA SER A 242 6.92 -0.96 -23.80
C SER A 242 6.41 0.42 -23.37
N LEU A 243 5.32 0.49 -22.60
CA LEU A 243 4.66 1.76 -22.27
C LEU A 243 5.21 2.38 -20.99
N PHE A 244 5.62 1.55 -20.02
CA PHE A 244 6.09 1.99 -18.69
C PHE A 244 7.39 1.30 -18.29
N PRO A 245 8.47 1.43 -19.11
CA PRO A 245 9.70 0.68 -18.89
C PRO A 245 10.34 1.07 -17.56
N CYS A 246 10.81 0.05 -16.84
CA CYS A 246 11.58 0.20 -15.61
C CYS A 246 13.07 -0.01 -15.92
N VAL A 247 13.95 0.60 -15.14
CA VAL A 247 15.41 0.41 -15.24
C VAL A 247 15.94 -0.32 -14.02
N GLN A 248 17.03 -1.08 -14.17
CA GLN A 248 17.68 -1.74 -13.04
C GLN A 248 18.28 -0.69 -12.09
N GLY A 249 17.85 -0.71 -10.83
CA GLY A 249 18.14 0.36 -9.86
C GLY A 249 17.14 1.53 -9.88
N GLY A 250 16.14 1.48 -10.75
CA GLY A 250 15.01 2.40 -10.77
C GLY A 250 14.02 2.12 -9.64
N THR A 251 13.17 3.11 -9.35
CA THR A 251 12.07 2.98 -8.38
C THR A 251 10.74 2.93 -9.14
N THR A 252 9.96 1.87 -8.93
CA THR A 252 8.67 1.66 -9.59
C THR A 252 7.56 1.56 -8.56
N CYS A 253 6.43 2.21 -8.83
CA CYS A 253 5.22 2.10 -8.04
C CYS A 253 4.12 1.41 -8.87
N ILE A 254 3.47 0.40 -8.30
CA ILE A 254 2.34 -0.29 -8.91
C ILE A 254 1.10 -0.07 -8.02
N PRO A 255 0.39 1.06 -8.19
CA PRO A 255 -0.84 1.30 -7.47
C PRO A 255 -1.95 0.37 -7.99
N GLY A 256 -2.97 0.13 -7.17
CA GLY A 256 -4.16 -0.60 -7.59
C GLY A 256 -5.03 -1.02 -6.42
N ALA A 257 -6.32 -1.23 -6.67
CA ALA A 257 -7.23 -1.77 -5.68
C ALA A 257 -6.92 -3.24 -5.36
N PHE A 258 -7.49 -3.77 -4.27
CA PHE A 258 -7.40 -5.19 -3.95
C PHE A 258 -7.98 -6.03 -5.10
N GLY A 259 -7.36 -7.18 -5.40
CA GLY A 259 -7.78 -8.03 -6.53
C GLY A 259 -7.35 -7.57 -7.93
N CYS A 260 -6.79 -6.37 -8.12
CA CYS A 260 -6.38 -5.87 -9.44
C CYS A 260 -5.10 -6.51 -10.01
N GLY A 261 -4.65 -7.65 -9.50
CA GLY A 261 -3.47 -8.35 -10.01
C GLY A 261 -2.11 -7.79 -9.58
N LYS A 262 -2.03 -6.92 -8.56
CA LYS A 262 -0.74 -6.43 -8.03
C LYS A 262 0.22 -7.56 -7.64
N THR A 263 -0.31 -8.57 -6.94
CA THR A 263 0.45 -9.76 -6.55
C THR A 263 0.85 -10.60 -7.77
N VAL A 264 -0.02 -10.67 -8.79
CA VAL A 264 0.28 -11.37 -10.04
C VAL A 264 1.44 -10.70 -10.77
N ILE A 265 1.44 -9.36 -10.85
CA ILE A 265 2.55 -8.61 -11.45
C ILE A 265 3.83 -8.79 -10.62
N SER A 266 3.75 -8.69 -9.29
CA SER A 266 4.91 -8.88 -8.41
C SER A 266 5.50 -10.29 -8.55
N GLN A 267 4.65 -11.31 -8.71
CA GLN A 267 5.07 -12.69 -8.95
C GLN A 267 5.63 -12.88 -10.37
N ALA A 268 5.06 -12.23 -11.38
CA ALA A 268 5.58 -12.28 -12.74
C ALA A 268 6.97 -11.64 -12.80
N LEU A 269 7.14 -10.47 -12.17
CA LEU A 269 8.42 -9.80 -12.02
C LEU A 269 9.41 -10.69 -11.27
N SER A 270 8.98 -11.41 -10.23
CA SER A 270 9.87 -12.29 -9.48
C SER A 270 10.29 -13.57 -10.23
N LYS A 271 9.60 -13.93 -11.31
CA LYS A 271 9.93 -15.14 -12.11
C LYS A 271 10.64 -14.82 -13.41
N PHE A 272 10.24 -13.75 -14.07
CA PHE A 272 10.63 -13.46 -15.45
C PHE A 272 11.53 -12.25 -15.57
N SER A 273 11.84 -11.56 -14.46
CA SER A 273 12.78 -10.45 -14.52
C SER A 273 14.20 -10.91 -14.80
N ASN A 274 14.97 -10.05 -15.45
CA ASN A 274 16.40 -10.20 -15.66
C ASN A 274 17.23 -9.84 -14.41
N SER A 275 16.71 -10.10 -13.21
CA SER A 275 17.38 -9.84 -11.93
C SER A 275 17.96 -11.14 -11.37
N ASP A 276 19.22 -11.11 -10.91
CA ASP A 276 19.89 -12.31 -10.39
C ASP A 276 19.30 -12.79 -9.05
N ILE A 277 18.95 -11.84 -8.17
CA ILE A 277 18.42 -12.10 -6.83
C ILE A 277 17.19 -11.23 -6.58
N ILE A 278 16.16 -11.81 -5.96
CA ILE A 278 14.91 -11.13 -5.66
C ILE A 278 14.58 -11.27 -4.19
N THR A 279 14.48 -10.14 -3.50
CA THR A 279 14.04 -10.06 -2.11
C THR A 279 12.58 -9.65 -2.07
N TYR A 280 11.70 -10.57 -1.66
CA TYR A 280 10.28 -10.30 -1.54
C TYR A 280 9.93 -9.92 -0.09
N VAL A 281 9.42 -8.70 0.11
CA VAL A 281 8.93 -8.22 1.41
C VAL A 281 7.42 -8.06 1.31
N GLY A 282 6.68 -9.06 1.82
CA GLY A 282 5.23 -9.11 1.71
C GLY A 282 4.50 -8.53 2.93
N CYS A 283 3.43 -7.76 2.68
CA CYS A 283 2.40 -7.42 3.65
C CYS A 283 1.04 -7.81 3.03
N PHE A 284 0.36 -8.84 3.56
CA PHE A 284 -0.94 -9.29 3.03
C PHE A 284 -2.10 -8.57 3.72
N ALA A 285 -3.11 -8.17 2.93
CA ALA A 285 -4.30 -7.49 3.42
C ALA A 285 -5.55 -8.39 3.36
N LYS A 286 -6.50 -8.13 4.27
CA LYS A 286 -7.81 -8.81 4.37
C LYS A 286 -8.63 -8.66 3.08
N GLY A 287 -9.34 -9.70 2.65
CA GLY A 287 -10.17 -9.76 1.45
C GLY A 287 -9.45 -10.27 0.20
N THR A 288 -8.18 -10.64 0.29
CA THR A 288 -7.42 -11.19 -0.86
C THR A 288 -7.90 -12.60 -1.17
N GLU A 289 -8.43 -12.86 -2.37
CA GLU A 289 -8.83 -14.20 -2.79
C GLU A 289 -7.61 -15.06 -3.15
N VAL A 290 -7.63 -16.30 -2.71
CA VAL A 290 -6.58 -17.30 -2.83
C VAL A 290 -7.19 -18.58 -3.38
N PHE A 291 -6.54 -19.17 -4.38
CA PHE A 291 -6.98 -20.43 -4.96
C PHE A 291 -6.71 -21.61 -4.03
N MET A 292 -7.74 -22.40 -3.80
CA MET A 292 -7.70 -23.66 -3.07
C MET A 292 -7.26 -24.80 -4.01
N ALA A 293 -6.72 -25.87 -3.45
CA ALA A 293 -6.22 -27.01 -4.21
C ALA A 293 -7.32 -27.75 -5.00
N ASP A 294 -8.59 -27.56 -4.63
CA ASP A 294 -9.77 -28.09 -5.33
C ASP A 294 -10.25 -27.17 -6.47
N GLY A 295 -9.58 -26.05 -6.70
CA GLY A 295 -9.92 -25.07 -7.73
C GLY A 295 -10.97 -24.04 -7.31
N SER A 296 -11.44 -24.06 -6.06
CA SER A 296 -12.28 -23.00 -5.49
C SER A 296 -11.47 -21.77 -5.07
N GLU A 297 -12.10 -20.61 -4.99
CA GLU A 297 -11.47 -19.38 -4.50
C GLU A 297 -11.97 -19.09 -3.07
N GLN A 298 -11.05 -18.79 -2.15
CA GLN A 298 -11.36 -18.38 -0.79
C GLN A 298 -10.61 -17.12 -0.40
N THR A 299 -11.25 -16.27 0.41
CA THR A 299 -10.61 -15.08 0.97
C THR A 299 -9.51 -15.44 1.98
N ILE A 300 -8.43 -14.66 2.05
CA ILE A 300 -7.27 -14.91 2.90
C ILE A 300 -7.62 -15.00 4.40
N GLU A 301 -8.69 -14.33 4.84
CA GLU A 301 -9.23 -14.43 6.20
C GLU A 301 -10.09 -15.66 6.46
N SER A 302 -10.66 -16.28 5.41
CA SER A 302 -11.48 -17.49 5.53
C SER A 302 -10.62 -18.75 5.50
N ILE A 303 -9.42 -18.66 4.95
CA ILE A 303 -8.43 -19.74 5.01
C ILE A 303 -8.19 -20.10 6.49
N LYS A 304 -8.14 -21.40 6.77
CA LYS A 304 -7.84 -21.99 8.06
C LYS A 304 -6.56 -22.83 7.98
N VAL A 305 -5.92 -22.99 9.13
CA VAL A 305 -4.79 -23.92 9.25
C VAL A 305 -5.30 -25.33 9.01
N GLY A 306 -4.67 -26.05 8.09
CA GLY A 306 -5.11 -27.37 7.61
C GLY A 306 -5.75 -27.35 6.23
N ASP A 307 -6.10 -26.19 5.70
CA ASP A 307 -6.62 -26.07 4.33
C ASP A 307 -5.52 -26.33 3.30
N GLN A 308 -5.89 -26.79 2.10
CA GLN A 308 -4.95 -26.98 1.00
C GLN A 308 -5.16 -25.89 -0.05
N VAL A 309 -4.18 -25.01 -0.20
CA VAL A 309 -4.14 -23.98 -1.23
C VAL A 309 -3.39 -24.46 -2.45
N LEU A 310 -3.74 -23.96 -3.64
CA LEU A 310 -3.10 -24.34 -4.88
C LEU A 310 -1.71 -23.71 -4.97
N GLY A 311 -0.67 -24.56 -5.04
CA GLY A 311 0.70 -24.15 -5.26
C GLY A 311 0.94 -23.64 -6.68
N LYS A 312 2.02 -22.88 -6.87
CA LYS A 312 2.42 -22.31 -8.18
C LYS A 312 2.60 -23.36 -9.29
N ASP A 313 2.81 -24.60 -8.90
CA ASP A 313 3.03 -25.81 -9.70
C ASP A 313 1.74 -26.61 -9.96
N GLY A 314 0.58 -26.06 -9.54
CA GLY A 314 -0.70 -26.75 -9.62
C GLY A 314 -0.86 -27.88 -8.59
N GLN A 315 0.08 -28.00 -7.64
CA GLN A 315 0.04 -29.03 -6.60
C GLN A 315 -0.51 -28.46 -5.27
N PRO A 316 -1.23 -29.26 -4.48
CA PRO A 316 -1.78 -28.81 -3.19
C PRO A 316 -0.68 -28.43 -2.18
N ARG A 317 -0.88 -27.33 -1.44
CA ARG A 317 -0.02 -26.85 -0.36
C ARG A 317 -0.83 -26.67 0.90
N LEU A 318 -0.43 -27.32 1.97
CA LEU A 318 -1.10 -27.22 3.26
C LEU A 318 -0.82 -25.85 3.89
N VAL A 319 -1.88 -25.15 4.31
CA VAL A 319 -1.78 -23.91 5.07
C VAL A 319 -1.43 -24.24 6.51
N VAL A 320 -0.22 -23.82 6.91
CA VAL A 320 0.37 -24.26 8.19
C VAL A 320 0.23 -23.22 9.30
N ALA A 321 0.01 -21.94 8.96
CA ALA A 321 -0.19 -20.84 9.91
C ALA A 321 -0.82 -19.59 9.25
N LEU A 322 -1.46 -18.72 10.05
CA LEU A 322 -2.13 -17.50 9.60
C LEU A 322 -1.98 -16.35 10.62
N PRO A 323 -1.17 -15.31 10.35
CA PRO A 323 -1.16 -14.09 11.16
C PRO A 323 -2.36 -13.19 10.83
N ARG A 324 -3.05 -12.62 11.83
CA ARG A 324 -4.26 -11.76 11.66
C ARG A 324 -4.17 -10.47 12.48
N GLY A 325 -4.79 -9.40 12.00
CA GLY A 325 -4.97 -8.11 12.69
C GLY A 325 -6.37 -7.52 12.47
N HIS A 326 -6.77 -6.54 13.28
CA HIS A 326 -8.11 -5.92 13.25
C HIS A 326 -8.03 -4.39 13.15
N ASP A 327 -8.82 -3.80 12.25
CA ASP A 327 -9.06 -2.37 12.11
C ASP A 327 -10.54 -2.16 11.75
N GLN A 328 -11.08 -0.96 11.98
CA GLN A 328 -12.44 -0.61 11.59
C GLN A 328 -12.50 -0.42 10.07
N MET A 329 -13.35 -1.19 9.41
CA MET A 329 -13.49 -1.20 7.96
C MET A 329 -14.67 -0.33 7.53
N TYR A 330 -14.45 0.48 6.50
CA TYR A 330 -15.44 1.37 5.89
C TYR A 330 -15.75 0.86 4.48
N GLU A 331 -17.03 0.76 4.16
CA GLU A 331 -17.51 0.40 2.83
C GLU A 331 -17.85 1.68 2.07
N VAL A 332 -17.19 1.89 0.93
CA VAL A 332 -17.44 3.02 0.04
C VAL A 332 -18.22 2.50 -1.16
N SER A 333 -19.42 3.04 -1.37
CA SER A 333 -20.30 2.66 -2.47
C SER A 333 -20.92 3.87 -3.14
N GLN A 334 -21.09 3.77 -4.45
CA GLN A 334 -21.85 4.75 -5.21
C GLN A 334 -23.35 4.49 -5.02
N LYS A 335 -24.10 5.50 -4.56
CA LYS A 335 -25.57 5.46 -4.58
C LYS A 335 -26.10 6.14 -5.83
N THR A 336 -26.80 5.38 -6.68
CA THR A 336 -27.57 5.91 -7.81
C THR A 336 -29.01 6.21 -7.37
N SER A 337 -29.65 7.20 -7.98
CA SER A 337 -31.06 7.58 -7.71
C SER A 337 -32.10 6.54 -8.15
N VAL A 338 -31.66 5.43 -8.77
CA VAL A 338 -32.49 4.30 -9.14
C VAL A 338 -32.17 3.17 -8.15
N ASP A 339 -33.15 2.82 -7.32
CA ASP A 339 -33.08 1.69 -6.40
C ASP A 339 -32.82 0.39 -7.16
N ALA A 340 -31.56 -0.05 -7.17
CA ALA A 340 -31.17 -1.43 -7.37
C ALA A 340 -29.75 -1.58 -6.81
N ASP A 341 -29.52 -2.72 -6.17
CA ASP A 341 -28.31 -3.22 -5.50
C ASP A 341 -27.08 -3.39 -6.45
N ASP A 342 -27.05 -2.65 -7.56
CA ASP A 342 -26.14 -2.80 -8.70
C ASP A 342 -25.18 -1.60 -8.82
N SER A 343 -24.70 -1.10 -7.68
CA SER A 343 -23.67 -0.07 -7.64
C SER A 343 -22.38 -0.65 -8.25
N LYS A 344 -22.06 -0.27 -9.50
CA LYS A 344 -20.91 -0.78 -10.27
C LYS A 344 -19.54 -0.52 -9.63
N VAL A 345 -19.46 0.38 -8.64
CA VAL A 345 -18.22 0.69 -7.91
C VAL A 345 -18.49 0.64 -6.41
N LYS A 346 -17.96 -0.41 -5.78
CA LYS A 346 -18.03 -0.66 -4.35
C LYS A 346 -16.71 -1.24 -3.88
N TYR A 347 -16.13 -0.70 -2.81
CA TYR A 347 -14.91 -1.24 -2.21
C TYR A 347 -14.87 -0.99 -0.71
N THR A 348 -14.18 -1.88 -0.01
CA THR A 348 -13.98 -1.79 1.44
C THR A 348 -12.56 -1.33 1.72
N CYS A 349 -12.40 -0.36 2.61
CA CYS A 349 -11.12 0.21 3.00
C CYS A 349 -11.03 0.30 4.52
N ASN A 350 -9.83 0.48 5.06
CA ASN A 350 -9.62 0.63 6.49
C ASN A 350 -9.83 2.09 6.94
N SER A 351 -9.83 2.31 8.26
CA SER A 351 -10.13 3.61 8.86
C SER A 351 -9.21 4.75 8.42
N SER A 352 -7.96 4.43 8.08
CA SER A 352 -6.92 5.37 7.64
C SER A 352 -6.80 5.52 6.12
N HIS A 353 -7.68 4.89 5.34
CA HIS A 353 -7.63 5.00 3.88
C HIS A 353 -7.96 6.42 3.42
N GLU A 354 -7.06 7.05 2.69
CA GLU A 354 -7.25 8.38 2.12
C GLU A 354 -8.12 8.32 0.86
N LEU A 355 -9.27 8.96 0.92
CA LEU A 355 -10.16 9.17 -0.21
C LEU A 355 -9.73 10.44 -0.94
N VAL A 356 -9.42 10.32 -2.23
CA VAL A 356 -9.16 11.46 -3.10
C VAL A 356 -10.49 12.01 -3.60
N VAL A 357 -10.82 13.22 -3.15
CA VAL A 357 -12.13 13.82 -3.37
C VAL A 357 -12.00 15.20 -4.00
N VAL A 358 -13.05 15.58 -4.73
CA VAL A 358 -13.22 16.88 -5.33
C VAL A 358 -14.49 17.50 -4.82
N THR A 359 -14.40 18.71 -4.28
CA THR A 359 -15.57 19.48 -3.88
C THR A 359 -15.67 20.69 -4.81
N PRO A 360 -16.72 20.78 -5.64
CA PRO A 360 -16.98 21.97 -6.43
C PRO A 360 -17.16 23.18 -5.53
N GLN A 361 -16.58 24.31 -5.93
CA GLN A 361 -16.77 25.54 -5.19
C GLN A 361 -18.23 25.97 -5.27
N THR A 362 -18.82 26.31 -4.13
CA THR A 362 -20.19 26.85 -4.05
C THR A 362 -20.14 28.18 -3.33
N VAL A 363 -20.73 29.22 -3.92
CA VAL A 363 -20.92 30.52 -3.29
C VAL A 363 -22.37 30.95 -3.47
N LYS A 364 -23.10 31.15 -2.37
CA LYS A 364 -24.50 31.58 -2.34
C LYS A 364 -24.61 32.84 -1.50
N THR A 365 -25.30 33.85 -2.03
CA THR A 365 -25.60 35.09 -1.29
C THR A 365 -27.06 35.09 -0.91
N THR A 366 -27.35 35.29 0.38
CA THR A 366 -28.70 35.44 0.91
C THR A 366 -28.88 36.83 1.52
N HIS A 367 -30.08 37.38 1.40
CA HIS A 367 -30.46 38.67 1.95
C HIS A 367 -31.55 38.45 3.00
N ASP A 368 -31.22 38.70 4.26
CA ASP A 368 -32.10 38.51 5.40
C ASP A 368 -32.31 39.84 6.14
N VAL A 369 -33.43 39.97 6.85
CA VAL A 369 -33.70 41.12 7.73
C VAL A 369 -33.74 40.63 9.17
N ILE A 370 -32.68 40.88 9.93
CA ILE A 370 -32.55 40.46 11.33
C ILE A 370 -32.70 41.71 12.20
N GLU A 371 -33.64 41.68 13.16
CA GLU A 371 -33.93 42.80 14.08
C GLU A 371 -34.21 44.15 13.37
N GLY A 372 -34.84 44.11 12.19
CA GLY A 372 -35.20 45.30 11.42
C GLY A 372 -34.06 45.95 10.64
N LYS A 373 -32.87 45.31 10.61
CA LYS A 373 -31.73 45.74 9.79
C LYS A 373 -31.51 44.76 8.64
N PRO A 374 -31.31 45.25 7.39
CA PRO A 374 -30.90 44.38 6.29
C PRO A 374 -29.49 43.83 6.54
N GLN A 375 -29.33 42.53 6.35
CA GLN A 375 -28.08 41.78 6.48
C GLN A 375 -27.90 40.91 5.24
N THR A 376 -26.73 41.03 4.61
CA THR A 376 -26.36 40.19 3.46
C THR A 376 -25.36 39.14 3.96
N SER A 377 -25.66 37.86 3.76
CA SER A 377 -24.80 36.74 4.16
C SER A 377 -24.31 35.99 2.93
N VAL A 378 -23.02 35.68 2.90
CA VAL A 378 -22.39 34.86 1.86
C VAL A 378 -22.03 33.52 2.48
N VAL A 379 -22.66 32.46 1.98
CA VAL A 379 -22.35 31.06 2.30
C VAL A 379 -21.42 30.52 1.22
N TYR A 380 -20.26 30.01 1.61
CA TYR A 380 -19.25 29.51 0.67
C TYR A 380 -18.51 28.31 1.22
N PHE A 381 -17.86 27.52 0.35
CA PHE A 381 -16.99 26.44 0.78
C PHE A 381 -15.53 26.91 0.86
N ASP A 382 -14.83 26.45 1.90
CA ASP A 382 -13.42 26.74 2.11
C ASP A 382 -12.73 25.61 2.86
N LEU A 383 -11.40 25.52 2.71
CA LEU A 383 -10.59 24.52 3.40
C LEU A 383 -10.26 25.00 4.82
N VAL A 384 -10.77 24.31 5.83
CA VAL A 384 -10.62 24.70 7.24
C VAL A 384 -9.87 23.64 8.02
N GLU A 385 -9.01 24.06 8.95
CA GLU A 385 -8.40 23.17 9.93
C GLU A 385 -9.36 22.91 11.09
N GLN A 386 -9.63 21.64 11.36
CA GLN A 386 -10.50 21.21 12.45
C GLN A 386 -9.79 20.19 13.33
N THR A 387 -9.93 20.33 14.64
CA THR A 387 -9.44 19.33 15.59
C THR A 387 -10.51 18.26 15.81
N THR A 388 -10.16 16.99 15.55
CA THR A 388 -11.04 15.85 15.78
C THR A 388 -11.13 15.51 17.27
N GLN A 389 -12.12 14.71 17.65
CA GLN A 389 -12.29 14.25 19.04
C GLN A 389 -11.07 13.45 19.55
N ASP A 390 -10.32 12.83 18.63
CA ASP A 390 -9.10 12.09 18.93
C ASP A 390 -7.85 12.99 19.08
N GLY A 391 -8.02 14.32 18.97
CA GLY A 391 -6.94 15.31 19.08
C GLY A 391 -6.09 15.49 17.81
N ARG A 392 -6.48 14.89 16.67
CA ARG A 392 -5.81 15.10 15.37
C ARG A 392 -6.28 16.42 14.76
N THR A 393 -5.39 17.16 14.10
CA THR A 393 -5.77 18.32 13.28
C THR A 393 -5.91 17.88 11.84
N ILE A 394 -7.12 17.96 11.29
CA ILE A 394 -7.45 17.59 9.91
C ILE A 394 -7.80 18.84 9.10
N ARG A 395 -7.45 18.85 7.82
CA ARG A 395 -7.87 19.88 6.87
C ARG A 395 -9.03 19.36 6.06
N MET A 396 -10.17 20.04 6.12
CA MET A 396 -11.42 19.58 5.52
C MET A 396 -12.15 20.74 4.88
N VAL A 397 -12.75 20.53 3.70
CA VAL A 397 -13.64 21.53 3.13
C VAL A 397 -14.89 21.64 4.02
N ASN A 398 -15.25 22.86 4.39
CA ASN A 398 -16.39 23.13 5.24
C ASN A 398 -17.22 24.30 4.70
N GLU A 399 -18.50 24.34 5.09
CA GLU A 399 -19.39 25.44 4.78
C GLU A 399 -19.10 26.60 5.74
N CYS A 400 -18.65 27.71 5.17
CA CYS A 400 -18.36 28.95 5.88
C CYS A 400 -19.45 29.97 5.57
N THR A 401 -19.87 30.73 6.58
CA THR A 401 -20.81 31.85 6.40
C THR A 401 -20.16 33.14 6.86
N LYS A 402 -20.19 34.16 6.01
CA LYS A 402 -19.77 35.51 6.36
C LYS A 402 -20.91 36.49 6.15
N SER A 403 -21.29 37.18 7.22
CA SER A 403 -22.40 38.13 7.21
C SER A 403 -21.92 39.57 7.29
N PHE A 404 -22.63 40.44 6.57
CA PHE A 404 -22.36 41.87 6.48
C PHE A 404 -23.60 42.64 6.95
N GLN A 405 -23.45 43.42 8.01
CA GLN A 405 -24.54 44.22 8.61
C GLN A 405 -24.43 45.68 8.21
N ASN A 406 -25.56 46.31 7.88
CA ASN A 406 -25.60 47.71 7.48
C ASN A 406 -25.36 48.67 8.66
N GLY A 407 -24.21 49.35 8.63
CA GLY A 407 -23.85 50.41 9.59
C GLY A 407 -23.50 51.77 8.98
N SER A 408 -23.39 51.90 7.65
CA SER A 408 -23.20 53.17 6.90
C SER A 408 -22.74 52.97 5.44
N GLN A 409 -22.28 51.77 5.06
CA GLN A 409 -21.89 51.39 3.69
C GLN A 409 -22.79 50.28 3.18
N ASP A 410 -23.03 50.26 1.86
CA ASP A 410 -23.85 49.28 1.15
C ASP A 410 -23.38 47.84 1.44
N SER A 411 -24.13 47.08 2.24
CA SER A 411 -23.85 45.68 2.58
C SER A 411 -23.63 44.80 1.34
N ASP A 412 -24.30 45.13 0.24
CA ASP A 412 -24.23 44.40 -1.02
C ASP A 412 -22.93 44.69 -1.79
N ALA A 413 -22.37 45.89 -1.67
CA ALA A 413 -21.08 46.21 -2.26
C ALA A 413 -19.94 45.49 -1.53
N LEU A 414 -20.03 45.38 -0.19
CA LEU A 414 -19.05 44.68 0.64
C LEU A 414 -19.10 43.16 0.45
N SER A 415 -20.30 42.58 0.34
CA SER A 415 -20.46 41.16 0.03
C SER A 415 -19.95 40.84 -1.38
N ALA A 416 -20.27 41.67 -2.39
CA ALA A 416 -19.77 41.52 -3.75
C ALA A 416 -18.24 41.64 -3.84
N ALA A 417 -17.62 42.53 -3.06
CA ALA A 417 -16.17 42.61 -2.96
C ALA A 417 -15.55 41.35 -2.32
N PHE A 418 -16.21 40.77 -1.32
CA PHE A 418 -15.77 39.54 -0.69
C PHE A 418 -15.92 38.31 -1.60
N VAL A 419 -17.02 38.19 -2.35
CA VAL A 419 -17.19 37.09 -3.32
C VAL A 419 -16.06 37.08 -4.35
N LYS A 420 -15.58 38.24 -4.80
CA LYS A 420 -14.43 38.35 -5.71
C LYS A 420 -13.10 37.87 -5.12
N THR A 421 -12.98 37.77 -3.78
CA THR A 421 -11.78 37.27 -3.11
C THR A 421 -11.78 35.75 -2.92
N LEU A 422 -12.92 35.09 -3.15
CA LEU A 422 -13.04 33.65 -3.00
C LEU A 422 -12.46 32.92 -4.22
N PRO A 423 -11.76 31.79 -4.03
CA PRO A 423 -11.28 30.98 -5.14
C PRO A 423 -12.48 30.42 -5.92
N SER A 424 -12.39 30.42 -7.26
CA SER A 424 -13.40 29.87 -8.17
C SER A 424 -13.19 28.40 -8.50
N ASP A 425 -12.00 27.87 -8.21
CA ASP A 425 -11.60 26.52 -8.60
C ASP A 425 -12.17 25.46 -7.65
N ASN A 426 -12.33 24.25 -8.16
CA ASN A 426 -12.71 23.10 -7.34
C ASN A 426 -11.62 22.78 -6.31
N PHE A 427 -12.03 22.39 -5.12
CA PHE A 427 -11.09 21.89 -4.11
C PHE A 427 -10.70 20.45 -4.45
N ASN A 428 -9.43 20.22 -4.76
CA ASN A 428 -8.85 18.88 -4.86
C ASN A 428 -8.16 18.55 -3.53
N TRP A 429 -8.66 17.56 -2.80
CA TRP A 429 -8.20 17.28 -1.44
C TRP A 429 -8.37 15.80 -1.06
N THR A 430 -7.80 15.42 0.08
CA THR A 430 -7.90 14.06 0.62
C THR A 430 -8.56 14.08 1.99
N ILE A 431 -9.32 13.03 2.27
CA ILE A 431 -9.94 12.80 3.59
C ILE A 431 -9.86 11.33 3.94
N GLU A 432 -9.54 11.00 5.19
CA GLU A 432 -9.55 9.61 5.64
C GLU A 432 -11.00 9.08 5.72
N ALA A 433 -11.20 7.80 5.41
CA ALA A 433 -12.53 7.17 5.40
C ALA A 433 -13.29 7.35 6.73
N ARG A 434 -12.59 7.33 7.87
CA ARG A 434 -13.20 7.56 9.19
C ARG A 434 -13.71 8.98 9.43
N ASP A 435 -13.11 9.96 8.75
CA ASP A 435 -13.37 11.39 8.99
C ASP A 435 -14.49 11.93 8.07
N VAL A 436 -14.92 11.18 7.04
CA VAL A 436 -16.03 11.56 6.13
C VAL A 436 -17.32 11.87 6.86
N ALA A 437 -17.60 11.19 7.98
CA ALA A 437 -18.78 11.44 8.80
C ALA A 437 -18.78 12.82 9.48
N LEU A 438 -17.61 13.46 9.60
CA LEU A 438 -17.44 14.79 10.21
C LEU A 438 -17.76 15.92 9.22
N MET A 439 -17.87 15.63 7.92
CA MET A 439 -18.16 16.64 6.90
C MET A 439 -19.55 17.26 7.11
N ASN A 440 -19.65 18.56 6.83
CA ASN A 440 -20.94 19.23 6.75
C ASN A 440 -21.82 18.52 5.69
N PRO A 441 -23.11 18.27 5.97
CA PRO A 441 -24.01 17.58 5.04
C PRO A 441 -24.04 18.17 3.63
N HIS A 442 -24.06 19.50 3.49
CA HIS A 442 -24.08 20.18 2.19
C HIS A 442 -22.77 20.00 1.42
N VAL A 443 -21.64 20.08 2.13
CA VAL A 443 -20.32 19.85 1.54
C VAL A 443 -20.18 18.40 1.11
N ARG A 444 -20.62 17.46 1.96
CA ARG A 444 -20.60 16.03 1.68
C ARG A 444 -21.44 15.66 0.46
N GLU A 445 -22.60 16.29 0.30
CA GLU A 445 -23.48 16.11 -0.86
C GLU A 445 -22.87 16.64 -2.16
N ALA A 446 -22.12 17.76 -2.09
CA ALA A 446 -21.43 18.32 -3.24
C ALA A 446 -20.11 17.58 -3.59
N THR A 447 -19.52 16.86 -2.64
CA THR A 447 -18.20 16.25 -2.79
C THR A 447 -18.28 14.94 -3.57
N VAL A 448 -17.45 14.82 -4.60
CA VAL A 448 -17.36 13.63 -5.46
C VAL A 448 -16.01 12.95 -5.30
N GLN A 449 -16.00 11.61 -5.29
CA GLN A 449 -14.74 10.88 -5.36
C GLN A 449 -14.25 10.82 -6.80
N LEU A 450 -12.97 11.13 -7.01
CA LEU A 450 -12.35 10.92 -8.32
C LEU A 450 -12.14 9.43 -8.56
N ILE A 451 -12.73 8.92 -9.62
CA ILE A 451 -12.53 7.56 -10.09
C ILE A 451 -11.89 7.66 -11.47
N ASN A 452 -10.73 7.02 -11.66
CA ASN A 452 -10.14 6.86 -12.98
C ASN A 452 -10.26 5.38 -13.38
N PRO A 453 -11.40 4.96 -13.97
CA PRO A 453 -11.62 3.56 -14.28
C PRO A 453 -10.69 3.11 -15.42
N VAL A 454 -10.00 1.99 -15.21
CA VAL A 454 -9.32 1.28 -16.30
C VAL A 454 -10.41 0.51 -17.05
N LEU A 455 -10.76 0.97 -18.24
CA LEU A 455 -11.71 0.27 -19.11
C LEU A 455 -11.02 -0.99 -19.66
N VAL A 456 -11.47 -2.15 -19.20
CA VAL A 456 -11.00 -3.46 -19.68
C VAL A 456 -12.07 -4.05 -20.58
N GLU A 457 -11.75 -4.22 -21.86
CA GLU A 457 -12.60 -4.91 -22.81
C GLU A 457 -12.56 -6.42 -22.53
N ARG A 458 -13.71 -7.00 -22.15
CA ARG A 458 -13.86 -8.46 -22.03
C ARG A 458 -14.69 -8.96 -23.21
N PRO A 459 -14.15 -9.81 -24.10
CA PRO A 459 -14.88 -10.33 -25.25
C PRO A 459 -15.87 -11.42 -24.79
N THR A 460 -16.98 -11.02 -24.17
CA THR A 460 -18.04 -11.93 -23.70
C THR A 460 -19.04 -12.27 -24.80
N LEU A 461 -19.26 -11.33 -25.72
CA LEU A 461 -20.23 -11.47 -26.79
C LEU A 461 -19.73 -12.42 -27.90
N ALA A 462 -18.43 -12.37 -28.24
CA ALA A 462 -17.87 -13.20 -29.31
C ALA A 462 -17.96 -14.72 -29.06
N PRO A 463 -17.62 -15.23 -27.86
CA PRO A 463 -17.83 -16.64 -27.52
C PRO A 463 -19.31 -17.04 -27.52
N LEU A 464 -20.21 -16.12 -27.13
CA LEU A 464 -21.65 -16.37 -27.06
C LEU A 464 -22.25 -16.49 -28.47
N VAL A 465 -21.85 -15.62 -29.40
CA VAL A 465 -22.26 -15.65 -30.81
C VAL A 465 -21.74 -16.92 -31.48
N ALA A 466 -20.47 -17.28 -31.27
CA ALA A 466 -19.89 -18.52 -31.80
C ALA A 466 -20.65 -19.78 -31.31
N LYS A 467 -21.06 -19.80 -30.03
CA LYS A 467 -21.82 -20.92 -29.45
C LYS A 467 -23.18 -21.13 -30.13
N HIS A 468 -23.79 -20.08 -30.65
CA HIS A 468 -25.10 -20.13 -31.32
C HIS A 468 -24.97 -20.21 -32.85
N GLY A 469 -23.77 -20.47 -33.37
CA GLY A 469 -23.51 -20.65 -34.80
C GLY A 469 -23.36 -19.36 -35.61
N GLY A 470 -23.21 -18.22 -34.94
CA GLY A 470 -22.91 -16.93 -35.58
C GLY A 470 -21.40 -16.70 -35.75
N ASP A 471 -21.04 -15.78 -36.63
CA ASP A 471 -19.65 -15.40 -36.88
C ASP A 471 -19.12 -14.49 -35.75
N ALA A 472 -18.04 -14.94 -35.09
CA ALA A 472 -17.41 -14.23 -34.00
C ALA A 472 -16.61 -12.99 -34.46
N GLU A 473 -16.26 -12.91 -35.75
CA GLU A 473 -15.50 -11.77 -36.29
C GLU A 473 -16.40 -10.54 -36.49
N LEU A 474 -17.71 -10.73 -36.64
CA LEU A 474 -18.70 -9.67 -36.88
C LEU A 474 -19.34 -9.12 -35.59
N VAL A 475 -18.77 -9.47 -34.43
CA VAL A 475 -19.34 -9.15 -33.11
C VAL A 475 -19.30 -7.66 -32.82
N ASN A 476 -18.29 -6.95 -33.32
CA ASN A 476 -18.16 -5.51 -33.14
C ASN A 476 -19.22 -4.75 -33.96
N GLU A 477 -19.43 -5.17 -35.21
CA GLU A 477 -20.48 -4.67 -36.10
C GLU A 477 -21.88 -4.96 -35.53
N MET A 478 -22.08 -6.16 -34.98
CA MET A 478 -23.34 -6.53 -34.32
C MET A 478 -23.60 -5.71 -33.05
N ALA A 479 -22.58 -5.51 -32.20
CA ALA A 479 -22.67 -4.69 -31.00
C ALA A 479 -22.99 -3.22 -31.35
N TYR A 480 -22.38 -2.70 -32.41
CA TYR A 480 -22.68 -1.36 -32.94
C TYR A 480 -24.15 -1.22 -33.34
N LEU A 481 -24.70 -2.19 -34.10
CA LEU A 481 -26.11 -2.17 -34.51
C LEU A 481 -27.08 -2.33 -33.33
N LEU A 482 -26.76 -3.19 -32.35
CA LEU A 482 -27.56 -3.36 -31.13
C LEU A 482 -27.58 -2.09 -30.28
N GLY A 483 -26.45 -1.38 -30.17
CA GLY A 483 -26.38 -0.10 -29.45
C GLY A 483 -27.24 1.01 -30.09
N MET A 484 -27.48 0.93 -31.40
CA MET A 484 -28.37 1.83 -32.14
C MET A 484 -29.86 1.47 -31.99
N TRP A 485 -30.19 0.29 -31.46
CA TRP A 485 -31.57 -0.21 -31.30
C TRP A 485 -32.22 0.32 -30.00
N VAL A 486 -32.18 1.63 -29.79
CA VAL A 486 -32.97 2.29 -28.74
C VAL A 486 -34.07 3.09 -29.44
N GLY A 487 -35.23 2.43 -29.64
CA GLY A 487 -36.38 3.04 -30.29
C GLY A 487 -36.97 4.20 -29.49
N ASP A 488 -37.55 5.18 -30.19
CA ASP A 488 -38.23 6.35 -29.62
C ASP A 488 -39.63 6.03 -29.05
N GLY A 489 -40.00 4.74 -29.01
CA GLY A 489 -41.29 4.26 -28.51
C GLY A 489 -42.48 4.47 -29.46
N TYR A 490 -42.27 4.96 -30.69
CA TYR A 490 -43.34 5.25 -31.64
C TYR A 490 -43.48 4.26 -32.80
N THR A 491 -42.59 3.25 -32.90
CA THR A 491 -42.59 2.28 -34.00
C THR A 491 -42.58 0.84 -33.52
N ASP A 492 -43.54 0.05 -33.99
CA ASP A 492 -43.65 -1.39 -33.72
C ASP A 492 -42.76 -2.26 -34.65
N ALA A 493 -41.82 -1.65 -35.36
CA ALA A 493 -40.88 -2.31 -36.28
C ALA A 493 -39.44 -2.07 -35.85
N SER A 494 -38.55 -3.03 -36.12
CA SER A 494 -37.10 -2.91 -35.90
C SER A 494 -36.48 -1.95 -36.92
N CYS A 495 -36.66 -0.65 -36.73
CA CYS A 495 -36.10 0.39 -37.60
C CYS A 495 -35.20 1.35 -36.80
N PHE A 496 -34.20 1.91 -37.48
CA PHE A 496 -33.31 2.93 -36.94
C PHE A 496 -33.73 4.31 -37.47
N SER A 497 -33.90 5.29 -36.59
CA SER A 497 -34.14 6.68 -36.97
C SER A 497 -32.81 7.41 -36.99
N VAL A 498 -32.39 7.87 -38.17
CA VAL A 498 -31.13 8.61 -38.38
C VAL A 498 -31.45 9.93 -39.09
N ASP A 499 -30.73 11.00 -38.76
CA ASP A 499 -30.86 12.28 -39.47
C ASP A 499 -30.53 12.10 -40.96
N SER A 500 -31.36 12.65 -41.84
CA SER A 500 -31.18 12.53 -43.29
C SER A 500 -29.89 13.15 -43.83
N ASN A 501 -29.28 14.06 -43.07
CA ASN A 501 -28.01 14.70 -43.44
C ASN A 501 -26.79 13.90 -42.99
N ASP A 502 -26.95 12.90 -42.12
CA ASP A 502 -25.85 12.06 -41.64
C ASP A 502 -25.62 10.87 -42.56
N THR A 503 -25.00 11.16 -43.72
CA THR A 503 -24.71 10.17 -44.76
C THR A 503 -23.69 9.12 -44.32
N GLU A 504 -22.84 9.44 -43.33
CA GLU A 504 -21.80 8.52 -42.84
C GLU A 504 -22.41 7.40 -42.00
N ILE A 505 -23.33 7.73 -41.08
CA ILE A 505 -24.06 6.73 -40.30
C ILE A 505 -24.84 5.80 -41.24
N PHE A 506 -25.51 6.36 -42.25
CA PHE A 506 -26.26 5.57 -43.21
C PHE A 506 -25.38 4.59 -44.01
N ALA A 507 -24.23 5.04 -44.48
CA ALA A 507 -23.27 4.18 -45.19
C ALA A 507 -22.74 3.06 -44.30
N ARG A 508 -22.42 3.35 -43.03
CA ARG A 508 -21.92 2.38 -42.06
C ARG A 508 -22.97 1.36 -41.64
N LEU A 509 -24.24 1.76 -41.47
CA LEU A 509 -25.36 0.84 -41.22
C LEU A 509 -25.56 -0.12 -42.40
N LYS A 510 -25.45 0.38 -43.63
CA LYS A 510 -25.55 -0.46 -44.83
C LYS A 510 -24.41 -1.46 -44.91
N GLU A 511 -23.17 -1.02 -44.69
CA GLU A 511 -21.99 -1.90 -44.69
C GLU A 511 -22.09 -3.01 -43.64
N TYR A 512 -22.43 -2.66 -42.40
CA TYR A 512 -22.52 -3.63 -41.31
C TYR A 512 -23.74 -4.56 -41.45
N GLY A 513 -24.85 -4.03 -41.97
CA GLY A 513 -26.02 -4.83 -42.34
C GLY A 513 -25.69 -5.87 -43.40
N GLU A 514 -25.00 -5.49 -44.47
CA GLU A 514 -24.56 -6.41 -45.54
C GLU A 514 -23.64 -7.51 -45.01
N LYS A 515 -22.66 -7.17 -44.16
CA LYS A 515 -21.76 -8.16 -43.53
C LYS A 515 -22.51 -9.20 -42.69
N LEU A 516 -23.59 -8.78 -42.02
CA LEU A 516 -24.44 -9.66 -41.20
C LEU A 516 -25.55 -10.35 -42.00
N GLY A 517 -25.60 -10.19 -43.33
CA GLY A 517 -26.64 -10.76 -44.18
C GLY A 517 -28.03 -10.12 -43.99
N LEU A 518 -28.09 -8.92 -43.42
CA LEU A 518 -29.31 -8.16 -43.21
C LEU A 518 -29.63 -7.32 -44.44
N THR A 519 -30.92 -7.14 -44.72
CA THR A 519 -31.37 -6.20 -45.76
C THR A 519 -31.65 -4.84 -45.12
N VAL A 520 -31.00 -3.80 -45.65
CA VAL A 520 -31.18 -2.42 -45.17
C VAL A 520 -32.07 -1.68 -46.17
N ASP A 521 -33.28 -1.34 -45.73
CA ASP A 521 -34.22 -0.51 -46.48
C ASP A 521 -34.36 0.85 -45.80
N SER A 522 -34.53 1.91 -46.58
CA SER A 522 -34.57 3.29 -46.08
C SER A 522 -35.77 4.04 -46.63
N ALA A 523 -36.64 4.51 -45.75
CA ALA A 523 -37.78 5.35 -46.10
C ALA A 523 -37.65 6.72 -45.44
N GLN A 524 -37.72 7.80 -46.22
CA GLN A 524 -37.78 9.16 -45.67
C GLN A 524 -39.17 9.45 -45.13
N TYR A 525 -39.27 9.76 -43.83
CA TYR A 525 -40.54 10.10 -43.19
C TYR A 525 -40.83 11.61 -43.32
N HIS A 526 -41.56 12.03 -44.35
CA HIS A 526 -41.96 13.43 -44.50
C HIS A 526 -43.14 13.79 -43.57
N LYS A 527 -42.85 14.32 -42.36
CA LYS A 527 -43.87 15.04 -41.57
C LYS A 527 -44.10 16.44 -42.18
N ARG A 528 -45.38 16.78 -42.37
CA ARG A 528 -45.97 18.00 -43.00
C ARG A 528 -45.19 19.31 -42.80
N PRO A 529 -45.20 20.24 -43.78
CA PRO A 529 -44.60 21.55 -43.63
C PRO A 529 -45.41 22.42 -42.65
N GLN A 530 -44.78 22.91 -41.58
CA GLN A 530 -45.30 24.05 -40.84
C GLN A 530 -45.12 25.31 -41.71
N LYS A 531 -46.25 25.85 -42.19
CA LYS A 531 -46.34 27.22 -42.69
C LYS A 531 -46.03 28.18 -41.53
N ASN A 532 -44.93 28.94 -41.61
CA ASN A 532 -44.92 30.41 -41.52
C ASN A 532 -43.50 31.01 -41.41
N ALA A 533 -43.30 32.08 -42.19
CA ALA A 533 -42.29 33.16 -42.14
C ALA A 533 -40.82 32.80 -42.47
N LEU A 534 -40.24 33.22 -43.63
CA LEU A 534 -39.69 34.56 -43.98
C LEU A 534 -38.59 35.00 -42.98
N ALA A 535 -37.35 35.38 -43.30
CA ALA A 535 -36.51 35.60 -44.50
C ALA A 535 -35.02 35.77 -44.02
N PRO A 536 -33.99 35.91 -44.87
CA PRO A 536 -32.63 35.42 -44.59
C PRO A 536 -31.51 36.46 -44.25
N MET A 537 -30.44 35.93 -43.62
CA MET A 537 -29.00 36.29 -43.59
C MET A 537 -28.45 37.56 -42.88
N SER A 538 -27.42 37.33 -42.04
CA SER A 538 -26.14 38.08 -41.94
C SER A 538 -25.07 37.22 -41.20
N PRO A 539 -23.79 37.17 -41.62
CA PRO A 539 -22.67 36.58 -40.85
C PRO A 539 -21.80 37.69 -40.19
N PRO A 540 -20.67 37.38 -39.53
CA PRO A 540 -20.44 36.63 -38.29
C PRO A 540 -19.78 37.52 -37.20
N ALA A 541 -19.74 37.10 -35.92
CA ALA A 541 -18.82 37.67 -34.93
C ALA A 541 -18.50 36.67 -33.79
N GLU A 542 -17.24 36.23 -33.79
CA GLU A 542 -16.29 35.97 -32.69
C GLU A 542 -16.70 35.41 -31.32
N ASN A 543 -15.93 34.36 -30.96
CA ASN A 543 -15.42 33.98 -29.63
C ASN A 543 -16.41 33.50 -28.55
N SER A 544 -16.40 32.18 -28.32
CA SER A 544 -16.11 31.62 -26.99
C SER A 544 -15.81 30.13 -27.08
N VAL A 545 -14.70 29.74 -26.46
CA VAL A 545 -14.30 28.36 -26.16
C VAL A 545 -15.36 27.75 -25.25
N ASP A 546 -15.94 26.61 -25.66
CA ASP A 546 -16.85 25.83 -24.81
C ASP A 546 -16.12 24.55 -24.39
N SER A 547 -15.69 24.53 -23.14
CA SER A 547 -15.18 23.35 -22.43
C SER A 547 -16.37 22.64 -21.77
N SER A 548 -16.91 21.63 -22.43
CA SER A 548 -17.98 20.81 -21.88
C SER A 548 -17.41 19.67 -21.00
N GLU A 549 -17.16 19.95 -19.73
CA GLU A 549 -17.19 18.92 -18.68
C GLU A 549 -18.58 18.94 -18.03
N GLY A 550 -19.36 17.88 -18.26
CA GLY A 550 -20.68 17.72 -17.67
C GLY A 550 -20.58 17.29 -16.22
N TYR A 551 -20.99 18.15 -15.29
CA TYR A 551 -21.20 17.81 -13.88
C TYR A 551 -22.67 17.43 -13.65
N PHE A 552 -22.93 16.25 -13.09
CA PHE A 552 -24.26 15.83 -12.65
C PHE A 552 -24.40 15.99 -11.14
N SER A 553 -25.45 16.69 -10.69
CA SER A 553 -25.80 16.87 -9.27
C SER A 553 -26.90 15.90 -8.84
N ILE A 554 -26.81 15.31 -7.64
CA ILE A 554 -27.87 14.49 -7.04
C ILE A 554 -28.11 14.96 -5.59
N PRO A 555 -29.36 15.22 -5.15
CA PRO A 555 -29.63 15.62 -3.78
C PRO A 555 -29.81 14.41 -2.83
N VAL A 556 -29.43 14.53 -1.56
CA VAL A 556 -29.49 13.48 -0.53
C VAL A 556 -30.33 13.92 0.67
N SER A 557 -31.45 13.22 0.89
CA SER A 557 -32.30 13.34 2.08
C SER A 557 -31.73 12.58 3.30
N PRO A 558 -32.09 12.95 4.55
CA PRO A 558 -31.51 12.37 5.76
C PRO A 558 -31.99 10.93 6.03
N VAL A 559 -31.08 10.09 6.55
CA VAL A 559 -31.31 8.68 6.88
C VAL A 559 -31.52 8.51 8.40
N GLU A 560 -32.56 7.77 8.78
CA GLU A 560 -32.88 7.37 10.17
C GLU A 560 -31.81 6.44 10.78
N PRO A 561 -31.63 6.45 12.12
CA PRO A 561 -30.69 5.57 12.79
C PRO A 561 -31.26 4.15 12.91
N MET A 562 -30.63 3.15 12.27
CA MET A 562 -30.96 1.74 12.47
C MET A 562 -29.98 1.02 13.40
N SER A 563 -30.56 0.12 14.19
CA SER A 563 -30.04 -0.61 15.36
C SER A 563 -29.00 -1.68 15.05
N PRO A 564 -28.16 -2.05 16.04
CA PRO A 564 -27.15 -3.09 15.87
C PRO A 564 -27.81 -4.47 15.72
N ARG A 565 -27.47 -5.19 14.64
CA ARG A 565 -27.79 -6.62 14.50
C ARG A 565 -26.80 -7.45 15.32
N SER A 566 -27.34 -8.34 16.15
CA SER A 566 -26.60 -9.38 16.88
C SER A 566 -25.96 -10.39 15.93
N PRO A 567 -24.84 -11.04 16.33
CA PRO A 567 -24.20 -12.08 15.52
C PRO A 567 -25.07 -13.35 15.53
N SER A 568 -25.38 -13.87 14.35
CA SER A 568 -25.90 -15.22 14.19
C SER A 568 -24.76 -16.23 14.38
N GLU A 569 -25.00 -17.20 15.26
CA GLU A 569 -24.20 -18.41 15.44
C GLU A 569 -24.17 -19.22 14.13
N ASP A 570 -22.97 -19.47 13.60
CA ASP A 570 -22.38 -20.79 13.28
C ASP A 570 -21.04 -20.65 12.52
#